data_AF-A0A8T3B891-F1
#
_entry.id   AF-A0A8T3B891-F1
#
_cell.length_a   1.000
_cell.length_b   1.000
_cell.length_c   1.000
_cell.angle_alpha   90.00
_cell.angle_beta   90.00
_cell.angle_gamma   90.00
#
_symmetry.space_group_name_H-M   'P 1'
#
loop_
_entity.id
_entity.type
_entity.pdbx_description
1 polymer ?
#
loop_
_entity_poly.entity_id
_entity_poly.type
_entity_poly.pdbx_seq_one_letter_code
_entity_poly.pdbx_strand_id
1 'polypeptide(L)'
;MLSLQTWILNMGYVSISFAKILLQVTRPRVVLLGNLSRTTIYTNIQQYPEATRLLDLYLLRVDCAIHFSNSNYVRERIRRWLRDEEEQLQEKNLPQTEFLIVEMSRK
;
A
#
# COMPACT_ATOMS: atom_id res chain seq x y z
N MET A 1 0.60 41.38 -23.44
CA MET A 1 1.52 40.22 -23.51
C MET A 1 1.74 39.58 -22.14
N LEU A 2 2.07 40.35 -21.09
CA LEU A 2 2.28 39.84 -19.72
C LEU A 2 1.06 39.15 -19.09
N SER A 3 -0.17 39.64 -19.31
CA SER A 3 -1.38 39.07 -18.68
C SER A 3 -1.70 37.64 -19.11
N LEU A 4 -1.64 37.35 -20.42
CA LEU A 4 -1.95 36.03 -20.96
C LEU A 4 -0.94 34.96 -20.50
N GLN A 5 0.34 35.29 -20.44
CA GLN A 5 1.38 34.42 -19.90
C GLN A 5 1.12 34.08 -18.42
N THR A 6 0.72 35.05 -17.60
CA THR A 6 0.38 34.82 -16.19
C THR A 6 -0.82 33.87 -16.02
N TRP A 7 -1.86 34.01 -16.85
CA TRP A 7 -3.01 33.10 -16.83
C TRP A 7 -2.65 31.66 -17.20
N ILE A 8 -1.80 31.47 -18.21
CA ILE A 8 -1.32 30.14 -18.62
C ILE A 8 -0.49 29.49 -17.51
N LEU A 9 0.43 30.25 -16.89
CA LEU A 9 1.24 29.77 -15.78
C LEU A 9 0.38 29.38 -14.57
N ASN A 10 -0.60 30.21 -14.19
CA ASN A 10 -1.52 29.92 -13.08
C ASN A 10 -2.35 28.66 -13.31
N MET A 11 -2.89 28.47 -14.52
CA MET A 11 -3.60 27.22 -14.87
C MET A 11 -2.68 25.99 -14.81
N GLY A 12 -1.42 26.15 -15.21
CA GLY A 12 -0.39 25.12 -15.05
C GLY A 12 -0.14 24.75 -13.59
N TYR A 13 0.04 25.75 -12.71
CA TYR A 13 0.23 25.53 -11.27
C TYR A 13 -0.96 24.83 -10.61
N VAL A 14 -2.18 25.22 -10.95
CA VAL A 14 -3.41 24.58 -10.44
C VAL A 14 -3.47 23.12 -10.92
N SER A 15 -3.22 22.87 -12.20
CA SER A 15 -3.26 21.52 -12.78
C SER A 15 -2.22 20.59 -12.14
N ILE A 16 -0.98 21.04 -11.95
CA ILE A 16 0.09 20.27 -11.30
C ILE A 16 -0.25 20.01 -9.83
N SER A 17 -0.81 20.99 -9.13
CA SER A 17 -1.22 20.82 -7.72
C SER A 17 -2.34 19.79 -7.59
N PHE A 18 -3.32 19.85 -8.49
CA PHE A 18 -4.42 18.89 -8.53
C PHE A 18 -3.93 17.47 -8.88
N ALA A 19 -3.04 17.34 -9.88
CA ALA A 19 -2.41 16.08 -10.24
C ALA A 19 -1.60 15.49 -9.06
N LYS A 20 -0.86 16.32 -8.32
CA LYS A 20 -0.12 15.89 -7.13
C LYS A 20 -1.05 15.38 -6.04
N ILE A 21 -2.16 16.09 -5.76
CA ILE A 21 -3.17 15.65 -4.80
C ILE A 21 -3.74 14.30 -5.26
N LEU A 22 -4.16 14.17 -6.52
CA LEU A 22 -4.65 12.90 -7.08
C LEU A 22 -3.62 11.76 -6.93
N LEU A 23 -2.34 12.01 -7.21
CA LEU A 23 -1.26 11.04 -7.01
C LEU A 23 -1.02 10.69 -5.53
N GLN A 24 -1.34 11.60 -4.61
CA GLN A 24 -1.14 11.42 -3.18
C GLN A 24 -2.33 10.68 -2.53
N VAL A 25 -3.57 11.08 -2.81
CA VAL A 25 -4.78 10.37 -2.34
C VAL A 25 -4.91 8.97 -2.95
N THR A 26 -4.22 8.72 -4.06
CA THR A 26 -4.15 7.38 -4.64
C THR A 26 -3.10 6.49 -4.00
N ARG A 27 -2.28 6.91 -3.01
CA ARG A 27 -1.36 5.99 -2.31
C ARG A 27 -2.02 5.40 -1.05
N PRO A 28 -2.85 4.33 -1.15
CA PRO A 28 -3.35 3.62 0.00
C PRO A 28 -2.17 3.11 0.80
N ARG A 29 -2.25 3.34 2.10
CA ARG A 29 -1.30 2.78 3.04
C ARG A 29 -1.70 1.30 3.21
N VAL A 30 -0.91 0.43 2.60
CA VAL A 30 -1.01 -1.02 2.79
C VAL A 30 0.20 -1.43 3.60
N VAL A 31 -0.03 -2.09 4.74
CA VAL A 31 1.03 -2.51 5.66
C VAL A 31 1.05 -4.02 5.80
N LEU A 32 2.25 -4.59 5.92
CA LEU A 32 2.45 -6.00 6.16
C LEU A 32 2.41 -6.26 7.67
N LEU A 33 1.62 -7.25 8.07
CA LEU A 33 1.43 -7.62 9.46
C LEU A 33 2.23 -8.87 9.82
N GLY A 34 2.71 -8.90 11.06
CA GLY A 34 3.33 -10.06 11.70
C GLY A 34 2.73 -10.29 13.07
N ASN A 35 2.85 -11.51 13.57
CA ASN A 35 2.43 -11.89 14.90
C ASN A 35 3.48 -11.50 15.93
N LEU A 36 3.06 -10.82 17.00
CA LEU A 36 3.92 -10.61 18.15
C LEU A 36 4.00 -11.91 18.95
N SER A 37 5.22 -12.44 19.11
CA SER A 37 5.48 -13.74 19.73
C SER A 37 4.68 -13.98 21.01
N ARG A 38 4.04 -15.16 21.12
CA ARG A 38 3.22 -15.59 22.27
C ARG A 38 1.97 -14.74 22.52
N THR A 39 1.49 -14.02 21.51
CA THR A 39 0.24 -13.25 21.58
C THR A 39 -0.66 -13.54 20.38
N THR A 40 -1.91 -13.09 20.44
CA THR A 40 -2.84 -13.07 19.30
C THR A 40 -2.81 -11.75 18.52
N ILE A 41 -1.82 -10.90 18.79
CA ILE A 41 -1.74 -9.55 18.24
C ILE A 41 -0.95 -9.57 16.93
N TYR A 42 -1.56 -9.02 15.87
CA TYR A 42 -0.92 -8.80 14.58
C TYR A 42 -0.68 -7.30 14.35
N THR A 43 0.59 -6.93 14.18
CA THR A 43 1.03 -5.54 14.07
C THR A 43 1.95 -5.32 12.86
N ASN A 44 2.17 -4.06 12.50
CA ASN A 44 3.03 -3.69 11.37
C ASN A 44 4.48 -4.07 11.64
N ILE A 45 5.05 -4.98 10.84
CA ILE A 45 6.43 -5.46 11.01
C ILE A 45 7.47 -4.36 10.82
N GLN A 46 7.17 -3.31 10.04
CA GLN A 46 8.09 -2.19 9.84
C GLN A 46 8.18 -1.31 11.08
N GLN A 47 7.12 -1.28 11.89
CA GLN A 47 7.06 -0.50 13.12
C GLN A 47 7.55 -1.33 14.32
N TYR A 48 7.29 -2.64 14.31
CA TYR A 48 7.63 -3.58 15.36
C TYR A 48 8.39 -4.77 14.76
N PRO A 49 9.73 -4.67 14.62
CA PRO A 49 10.56 -5.70 13.99
C PRO A 49 10.55 -7.06 14.71
N GLU A 50 10.12 -7.09 15.97
CA GLU A 50 9.91 -8.31 16.76
C GLU A 50 8.69 -9.13 16.32
N ALA A 51 7.83 -8.56 15.47
CA ALA A 51 6.69 -9.25 14.91
C ALA A 51 7.12 -10.19 13.78
N THR A 52 6.79 -11.47 13.90
CA THR A 52 7.22 -12.53 12.97
C THR A 52 6.11 -12.86 11.98
N ARG A 53 6.50 -13.13 10.73
CA ARG A 53 5.58 -13.61 9.69
C ARG A 53 5.42 -15.13 9.76
N LEU A 54 4.26 -15.61 9.32
CA LEU A 54 4.06 -17.02 9.05
C LEU A 54 4.51 -17.30 7.60
N LEU A 55 5.20 -18.41 7.36
CA LEU A 55 5.86 -18.70 6.06
C LEU A 55 4.85 -18.86 4.91
N ASP A 56 3.69 -19.40 5.24
CA ASP A 56 2.63 -19.84 4.33
C ASP A 56 1.47 -18.83 4.25
N LEU A 57 1.54 -17.74 5.02
CA LEU A 57 0.52 -16.70 5.09
C LEU A 57 1.12 -15.30 4.88
N TYR A 58 0.59 -14.59 3.89
CA TYR A 58 0.81 -13.18 3.69
C TYR A 58 -0.36 -12.36 4.22
N LEU A 59 -0.14 -11.62 5.31
CA LEU A 59 -1.19 -10.83 5.97
C LEU A 59 -0.97 -9.34 5.73
N LEU A 60 -1.84 -8.73 4.92
CA LEU A 60 -1.81 -7.30 4.62
C LEU A 60 -2.97 -6.57 5.29
N ARG A 61 -2.73 -5.37 5.81
CA ARG A 61 -3.78 -4.45 6.25
C ARG A 61 -3.87 -3.25 5.34
N VAL A 62 -5.09 -2.85 4.98
CA VAL A 62 -5.36 -1.63 4.23
C VAL A 62 -5.79 -0.53 5.20
N ASP A 63 -4.87 0.39 5.52
CA ASP A 63 -5.08 1.52 6.43
C ASP A 63 -5.80 2.69 5.73
N CYS A 64 -6.76 2.41 4.85
CA CYS A 64 -7.58 3.44 4.21
C CYS A 64 -8.97 2.94 3.89
N ALA A 65 -9.93 3.86 3.86
CA ALA A 65 -11.26 3.57 3.35
C ALA A 65 -11.20 3.19 1.86
N ILE A 66 -11.94 2.15 1.49
CA ILE A 66 -12.06 1.71 0.10
C ILE A 66 -13.35 2.27 -0.47
N HIS A 67 -13.21 3.06 -1.54
CA HIS A 67 -14.28 3.68 -2.29
C HIS A 67 -14.14 3.31 -3.77
N PHE A 68 -15.17 3.59 -4.57
CA PHE A 68 -15.13 3.38 -6.01
C PHE A 68 -13.89 4.01 -6.66
N SER A 69 -13.56 5.25 -6.29
CA SER A 69 -12.45 6.02 -6.86
C SER A 69 -11.05 5.45 -6.60
N ASN A 70 -10.83 4.67 -5.53
CA ASN A 70 -9.50 4.17 -5.16
C ASN A 70 -9.36 2.64 -5.20
N SER A 71 -10.46 1.91 -5.35
CA SER A 71 -10.51 0.43 -5.32
C SER A 71 -9.52 -0.25 -6.29
N ASN A 72 -9.43 0.26 -7.52
CA ASN A 72 -8.48 -0.26 -8.52
C ASN A 72 -7.03 -0.06 -8.09
N TYR A 73 -6.72 1.09 -7.49
CA TYR A 73 -5.38 1.33 -6.98
C TYR A 73 -5.06 0.35 -5.86
N VAL A 74 -5.94 0.20 -4.86
CA VAL A 74 -5.74 -0.73 -3.73
C VAL A 74 -5.47 -2.15 -4.24
N ARG A 75 -6.27 -2.62 -5.20
CA ARG A 75 -6.08 -3.91 -5.85
C ARG A 75 -4.69 -4.05 -6.48
N GLU A 76 -4.27 -3.08 -7.29
CA GLU A 76 -2.97 -3.15 -7.96
C GLU A 76 -1.80 -3.02 -6.98
N ARG A 77 -1.98 -2.23 -5.91
CA ARG A 77 -0.98 -2.12 -4.85
C ARG A 77 -0.77 -3.44 -4.11
N ILE A 78 -1.86 -4.15 -3.77
CA ILE A 78 -1.79 -5.49 -3.16
C ILE A 78 -1.14 -6.49 -4.10
N ARG A 79 -1.50 -6.48 -5.39
CA ARG A 79 -0.84 -7.34 -6.38
C ARG A 79 0.66 -7.08 -6.50
N ARG A 80 1.07 -5.82 -6.43
CA ARG A 80 2.50 -5.48 -6.43
C ARG A 80 3.20 -6.04 -5.20
N TRP A 81 2.61 -5.88 -4.01
CA TRP A 81 3.16 -6.49 -2.79
C TRP A 81 3.33 -8.02 -2.91
N LEU A 82 2.35 -8.72 -3.50
CA LEU A 82 2.45 -10.17 -3.70
C LEU A 82 3.58 -10.54 -4.66
N ARG A 83 3.70 -9.86 -5.80
CA ARG A 83 4.80 -10.10 -6.75
C ARG A 83 6.16 -9.87 -6.09
N ASP A 84 6.31 -8.75 -5.38
CA ASP A 84 7.55 -8.41 -4.67
C ASP A 84 7.89 -9.46 -3.59
N GLU A 85 6.88 -10.06 -2.93
CA GLU A 85 7.09 -11.15 -1.98
C GLU A 85 7.46 -12.46 -2.67
N GLU A 86 6.77 -12.84 -3.74
CA GLU A 86 7.04 -14.05 -4.52
C GLU A 86 8.47 -14.04 -5.07
N GLU A 87 8.93 -12.90 -5.59
CA GLU A 87 10.32 -12.71 -6.04
C GLU A 87 11.30 -12.93 -4.89
N GLN A 88 11.05 -12.33 -3.71
CA GLN A 88 11.92 -12.51 -2.53
C GLN A 88 11.94 -13.94 -2.00
N LEU A 89 10.80 -14.65 -2.03
CA LEU A 89 10.71 -16.04 -1.60
C LEU A 89 11.48 -16.96 -2.56
N GLN A 90 11.36 -16.72 -3.87
CA GLN A 90 12.12 -17.44 -4.90
C GLN A 90 13.64 -17.24 -4.73
N GLU A 91 14.10 -16.00 -4.54
CA GLU A 91 15.52 -15.69 -4.29
C GLU A 91 16.07 -16.44 -3.06
N LYS A 92 15.23 -16.65 -2.04
CA LYS A 92 15.60 -17.33 -0.80
C LYS A 92 15.36 -18.83 -0.81
N ASN A 93 14.87 -19.40 -1.92
CA ASN A 93 14.42 -20.80 -2.02
C ASN A 93 13.42 -21.19 -0.92
N LEU A 94 12.53 -20.27 -0.55
CA LEU A 94 11.48 -20.48 0.43
C LEU A 94 10.18 -20.94 -0.26
N PRO A 95 9.30 -21.66 0.45
CA PRO A 95 7.98 -22.00 -0.08
C PRO A 95 7.21 -20.74 -0.46
N GLN A 96 6.38 -20.85 -1.51
CA GLN A 96 5.51 -19.77 -1.92
C GLN A 96 4.41 -19.52 -0.88
N THR A 97 3.88 -18.30 -0.89
CA THR A 97 2.70 -17.96 -0.09
C THR A 97 1.50 -18.80 -0.57
N GLU A 98 0.88 -19.54 0.34
CA GLU A 98 -0.34 -20.29 0.04
C GLU A 98 -1.59 -19.44 0.27
N PHE A 99 -1.58 -18.64 1.33
CA PHE A 99 -2.72 -17.82 1.73
C PHE A 99 -2.38 -16.32 1.74
N LEU A 100 -3.28 -15.53 1.17
CA LEU A 100 -3.34 -14.08 1.35
C LEU A 100 -4.55 -13.74 2.20
N ILE A 101 -4.31 -13.09 3.35
CA ILE A 101 -5.38 -12.47 4.12
C ILE A 101 -5.23 -10.95 4.01
N VAL A 102 -6.33 -10.30 3.62
CA VAL A 102 -6.41 -8.84 3.58
C VAL A 102 -7.33 -8.38 4.71
N GLU A 103 -6.71 -7.76 5.71
CA GLU A 103 -7.37 -7.15 6.85
C GLU A 103 -7.89 -5.76 6.44
N MET A 104 -9.20 -5.59 6.55
CA MET A 104 -9.95 -4.44 6.02
C MET A 104 -10.82 -3.76 7.09
N SER A 105 -10.78 -4.24 8.32
CA SER A 105 -11.55 -3.68 9.42
C SER A 105 -11.01 -2.29 9.74
N ARG A 106 -11.91 -1.35 9.98
CA ARG A 106 -11.52 -0.06 10.55
C ARG A 106 -11.33 -0.26 12.05
N LYS A 107 -10.20 0.22 12.58
CA LYS A 107 -10.09 0.49 14.02
C LYS A 107 -11.00 1.63 14.42
#